data_AF-A0A9D6E7H1-F1
#
_entry.id   AF-A0A9D6E7H1-F1
#
_cell.length_a   1.000
_cell.length_b   1.000
_cell.length_c   1.000
_cell.angle_alpha   90.00
_cell.angle_beta   90.00
_cell.angle_gamma   90.00
#
_symmetry.space_group_name_H-M   'P 1'
#
loop_
_entity.id
_entity.type
_entity.pdbx_description
1 polymer ?
#
loop_
_entity_poly.entity_id
_entity_poly.type
_entity_poly.pdbx_seq_one_letter_code
_entity_poly.pdbx_strand_id
1 'polypeptide(L)'
;MPGVGPIVSAVLLAELPELGMLSHKQIATLAGVAPLARDSGTRRGKRMVWGGRAGVRTALYLAALCGRRWNPQLRRFYERLLAKGKPKKVALIACARKLLTILNAMVRDSTRWLAPASDLQHSC
;
A
#
# COMPACT_ATOMS: atom_id res chain seq x y z
N MET A 1 -5.54 6.89 9.66
CA MET A 1 -5.28 5.44 9.46
C MET A 1 -3.99 5.08 10.21
N PRO A 2 -3.99 4.07 11.11
CA PRO A 2 -2.79 3.64 11.83
C PRO A 2 -1.69 3.17 10.85
N GLY A 3 -0.47 3.69 11.02
CA GLY A 3 0.68 3.39 10.14
C GLY A 3 0.95 4.39 9.03
N VAL A 4 0.04 5.33 8.77
CA VAL A 4 0.26 6.49 7.87
C VAL A 4 0.47 7.72 8.74
N GLY A 5 1.70 8.21 8.80
CA GLY A 5 2.08 9.39 9.59
C GLY A 5 1.91 10.70 8.82
N PRO A 6 2.07 11.87 9.48
CA PRO A 6 1.85 13.19 8.88
C PRO A 6 2.75 13.44 7.67
N ILE A 7 4.00 12.99 7.70
CA ILE A 7 4.94 13.12 6.57
C ILE A 7 4.46 12.33 5.35
N VAL A 8 4.04 11.06 5.55
CA VAL A 8 3.52 10.23 4.46
C VAL A 8 2.25 10.85 3.89
N SER A 9 1.34 11.31 4.75
CA SER A 9 0.11 11.98 4.32
C SER A 9 0.42 13.24 3.50
N ALA A 10 1.36 14.07 3.95
CA ALA A 10 1.76 15.28 3.22
C ALA A 10 2.36 14.96 1.86
N VAL A 11 3.25 13.96 1.78
CA VAL A 11 3.83 13.50 0.50
C VAL A 11 2.74 12.97 -0.44
N LEU A 12 1.77 12.20 0.07
CA LEU A 12 0.67 11.70 -0.75
C LEU A 12 -0.22 12.83 -1.26
N LEU A 13 -0.52 13.84 -0.44
CA LEU A 13 -1.33 14.98 -0.86
C LEU A 13 -0.59 15.89 -1.85
N ALA A 14 0.72 16.09 -1.66
CA ALA A 14 1.53 16.95 -2.53
C ALA A 14 1.90 16.28 -3.86
N GLU A 15 2.30 15.01 -3.81
CA GLU A 15 2.78 14.28 -4.99
C GLU A 15 1.71 13.43 -5.68
N LEU A 16 0.50 13.32 -5.13
CA LEU A 16 -0.57 12.50 -5.69
C LEU A 16 -1.95 13.20 -5.56
N PRO A 17 -2.17 14.30 -6.31
CA PRO A 17 -3.45 15.02 -6.32
C PRO A 17 -4.60 14.19 -6.91
N GLU A 18 -4.29 13.10 -7.62
CA GLU A 18 -5.27 12.21 -8.27
C GLU A 18 -5.91 11.20 -7.31
N LEU A 19 -5.56 11.26 -6.02
CA LEU A 19 -6.06 10.38 -4.97
C LEU A 19 -7.57 10.54 -4.81
N GLY A 20 -8.30 9.43 -4.90
CA GLY A 20 -9.77 9.41 -4.84
C GLY A 20 -10.47 9.51 -6.20
N MET A 21 -9.78 9.99 -7.25
CA MET A 21 -10.37 10.14 -8.58
C MET A 21 -10.08 8.94 -9.49
N LEU A 22 -8.89 8.35 -9.37
CA LEU A 22 -8.45 7.27 -10.25
C LEU A 22 -8.85 5.89 -9.74
N SER A 23 -8.91 4.92 -10.67
CA SER A 23 -9.11 3.51 -10.31
C SER A 23 -7.91 2.96 -9.54
N HIS A 24 -8.14 1.92 -8.73
CA HIS A 24 -7.10 1.25 -7.94
C HIS A 24 -5.91 0.72 -8.77
N LYS A 25 -6.13 0.41 -10.06
CA LYS A 25 -5.06 -0.03 -10.96
C LYS A 25 -4.23 1.15 -11.45
N GLN A 26 -4.88 2.22 -11.91
CA GLN A 26 -4.21 3.42 -12.42
C GLN A 26 -3.36 4.07 -11.33
N ILE A 27 -3.92 4.26 -10.13
CA ILE A 27 -3.19 4.90 -9.03
C ILE A 27 -2.00 4.07 -8.56
N ALA A 28 -2.13 2.74 -8.53
CA ALA A 28 -1.03 1.85 -8.16
C ALA A 28 0.12 1.89 -9.18
N THR A 29 -0.20 2.04 -10.47
CA THR A 29 0.80 2.20 -11.52
C THR A 29 1.45 3.58 -11.43
N LEU A 30 0.67 4.65 -11.21
CA LEU A 30 1.17 6.02 -11.06
C LEU A 30 2.12 6.15 -9.86
N ALA A 31 1.74 5.57 -8.72
CA ALA A 31 2.57 5.50 -7.51
C ALA A 31 3.76 4.53 -7.64
N GLY A 32 3.87 3.78 -8.74
CA GLY A 32 4.97 2.85 -8.97
C GLY A 32 4.98 1.62 -8.05
N VAL A 33 3.82 1.24 -7.49
CA VAL A 33 3.66 0.08 -6.59
C VAL A 33 2.95 -1.11 -7.25
N ALA A 34 2.47 -0.95 -8.49
CA ALA A 34 1.88 -2.03 -9.27
C ALA A 34 2.97 -2.97 -9.83
N PRO A 35 2.84 -4.30 -9.65
CA PRO A 35 3.74 -5.26 -10.28
C PRO A 35 3.47 -5.32 -11.79
N LEU A 36 4.45 -4.90 -12.58
CA LEU A 36 4.40 -4.88 -14.04
C LEU A 36 5.14 -6.11 -14.63
N ALA A 37 4.78 -6.52 -15.84
CA ALA A 37 5.40 -7.66 -16.56
C ALA A 37 6.66 -7.20 -17.31
N ARG A 38 7.82 -7.82 -17.03
CA ARG A 38 9.12 -7.44 -17.63
C ARG A 38 9.46 -8.42 -18.74
N ASP A 39 8.55 -8.52 -19.69
CA ASP A 39 8.63 -9.48 -20.78
C ASP A 39 9.28 -8.80 -21.99
N SER A 40 10.15 -9.53 -22.69
CA SER A 40 10.81 -9.04 -23.90
C SER A 40 10.89 -10.17 -24.91
N GLY A 41 10.12 -10.08 -26.00
CA GLY A 41 10.04 -11.14 -27.01
C GLY A 41 9.69 -12.49 -26.39
N THR A 42 10.65 -13.42 -26.41
CA THR A 42 10.56 -14.77 -25.84
C THR A 42 10.80 -14.86 -24.33
N ARG A 43 11.33 -13.81 -23.68
CA ARG A 43 11.62 -13.84 -22.25
C ARG A 43 10.39 -13.46 -21.42
N ARG A 44 9.90 -14.39 -20.60
CA ARG A 44 8.94 -14.09 -19.52
C ARG A 44 9.68 -13.75 -18.23
N GLY A 45 9.71 -12.47 -17.87
CA GLY A 45 10.41 -11.96 -16.70
C GLY A 45 9.61 -12.08 -15.41
N LYS A 46 10.30 -12.04 -14.27
CA LYS A 46 9.61 -11.88 -12.97
C LYS A 46 8.91 -10.53 -12.93
N ARG A 47 7.66 -10.50 -12.45
CA ARG A 47 6.93 -9.25 -12.26
C ARG A 47 7.59 -8.43 -11.16
N MET A 48 7.90 -7.18 -11.47
CA MET A 48 8.58 -6.25 -10.56
C MET A 48 7.87 -4.91 -10.57
N VAL A 49 8.16 -4.07 -9.59
CA VAL A 49 7.72 -2.68 -9.59
C VAL A 49 8.82 -1.83 -10.20
N TRP A 50 8.48 -0.98 -11.16
CA TRP A 50 9.37 0.03 -11.75
C TRP A 50 8.56 1.23 -12.24
N GLY A 51 9.27 2.31 -12.58
CA GLY A 51 8.66 3.56 -13.02
C GLY A 51 7.85 4.26 -11.90
N GLY A 52 6.88 5.07 -12.31
CA GLY A 52 6.00 5.84 -11.43
C GLY A 52 6.70 6.92 -10.62
N ARG A 53 5.99 7.49 -9.64
CA ARG A 53 6.49 8.52 -8.74
C ARG A 53 7.34 7.90 -7.62
N ALA A 54 8.66 8.04 -7.69
CA ALA A 54 9.60 7.39 -6.76
C ALA A 54 9.48 7.91 -5.31
N GLY A 55 9.16 9.20 -5.12
CA GLY A 55 8.89 9.80 -3.81
C GLY A 55 7.70 9.14 -3.13
N VAL A 56 6.53 9.16 -3.79
CA VAL A 56 5.32 8.41 -3.40
C VAL A 56 5.63 6.95 -3.06
N ARG A 57 6.36 6.21 -3.91
CA ARG A 57 6.69 4.80 -3.64
C ARG A 57 7.47 4.65 -2.34
N THR A 58 8.44 5.52 -2.09
CA THR A 58 9.27 5.51 -0.88
C THR A 58 8.41 5.80 0.36
N ALA A 59 7.55 6.81 0.28
CA ALA A 59 6.62 7.15 1.35
C ALA A 59 5.66 5.99 1.67
N LEU A 60 5.09 5.35 0.66
CA LEU A 60 4.21 4.18 0.82
C LEU A 60 4.96 2.96 1.38
N TYR A 61 6.23 2.77 1.02
CA TYR A 61 7.06 1.71 1.58
C TYR A 61 7.33 1.93 3.08
N LEU A 62 7.67 3.15 3.48
CA LEU A 62 7.83 3.52 4.89
C LEU A 62 6.51 3.37 5.66
N ALA A 63 5.39 3.77 5.04
CA ALA A 63 4.06 3.57 5.61
C ALA A 63 3.74 2.08 5.80
N ALA A 64 4.14 1.20 4.88
CA ALA A 64 3.96 -0.24 5.02
C ALA A 64 4.85 -0.83 6.12
N LEU A 65 6.08 -0.34 6.28
CA LEU A 65 6.99 -0.75 7.37
C LEU A 65 6.40 -0.39 8.73
N CYS A 66 5.97 0.85 8.93
CA CYS A 66 5.34 1.31 10.15
C CYS A 66 3.97 0.65 10.37
N GLY A 67 3.16 0.57 9.32
CA GLY A 67 1.83 -0.03 9.36
C GLY A 67 1.86 -1.50 9.76
N ARG A 68 2.89 -2.27 9.40
CA ARG A 68 3.03 -3.65 9.89
C ARG A 68 3.14 -3.73 11.42
N ARG A 69 3.72 -2.72 12.08
CA ARG A 69 3.90 -2.69 13.53
C ARG A 69 2.62 -2.26 14.26
N TRP A 70 1.94 -1.24 13.74
CA TRP A 70 0.81 -0.58 14.43
C TRP A 70 -0.57 -1.01 13.93
N ASN A 71 -0.67 -1.60 12.73
CA ASN A 71 -1.94 -2.02 12.14
C ASN A 71 -2.02 -3.55 12.08
N PRO A 72 -2.86 -4.20 12.92
CA PRO A 72 -2.97 -5.66 12.97
C PRO A 72 -3.50 -6.26 11.67
N GLN A 73 -4.34 -5.54 10.91
CA GLN A 73 -4.80 -6.04 9.60
C GLN A 73 -3.66 -6.09 8.59
N LEU A 74 -2.79 -5.08 8.59
CA LEU A 74 -1.64 -5.03 7.70
C LEU A 74 -0.61 -6.09 8.08
N ARG A 75 -0.39 -6.27 9.40
CA ARG A 75 0.45 -7.34 9.94
C ARG A 75 -0.01 -8.72 9.50
N ARG A 76 -1.29 -9.05 9.70
CA ARG A 76 -1.87 -10.33 9.26
C ARG A 76 -1.74 -10.56 7.76
N PHE A 77 -1.91 -9.51 6.95
CA PHE A 77 -1.73 -9.59 5.51
C PHE A 77 -0.26 -9.85 5.12
N TYR A 78 0.68 -9.17 5.79
CA TYR A 78 2.10 -9.36 5.60
C TYR A 78 2.55 -10.78 5.98
N GLU A 79 2.16 -11.26 7.16
CA GLU A 79 2.48 -12.61 7.64
C GLU A 79 1.91 -13.69 6.72
N ARG A 80 0.68 -13.51 6.23
CA ARG A 80 0.08 -14.42 5.22
C ARG A 80 0.88 -14.48 3.93
N LEU A 81 1.47 -13.37 3.50
CA LEU A 81 2.32 -13.36 2.30
C LEU A 81 3.66 -14.04 2.55
N LEU A 82 4.25 -13.87 3.75
CA LEU A 82 5.46 -14.58 4.14
C LEU A 82 5.23 -16.10 4.25
N ALA A 83 4.11 -16.52 4.83
CA ALA A 83 3.72 -17.93 4.91
C ALA A 83 3.57 -18.59 3.52
N LYS A 84 3.20 -17.79 2.50
CA LYS A 84 3.16 -18.21 1.09
C LYS A 84 4.54 -18.21 0.40
N GLY A 85 5.63 -18.07 1.15
CA GLY A 85 7.00 -18.04 0.62
C GLY A 85 7.35 -16.79 -0.19
N LYS A 86 6.58 -15.70 -0.09
CA LYS A 86 6.91 -14.46 -0.81
C LYS A 86 8.12 -13.78 -0.16
N PRO A 87 9.06 -13.23 -0.95
CA PRO A 87 10.17 -12.45 -0.40
C PRO A 87 9.68 -11.26 0.42
N LYS A 88 10.38 -10.93 1.52
CA LYS A 88 10.00 -9.86 2.45
C LYS A 88 9.75 -8.52 1.75
N LYS A 89 10.59 -8.13 0.80
CA LYS A 89 10.43 -6.88 0.01
C LYS A 89 9.15 -6.89 -0.83
N VAL A 90 8.82 -8.01 -1.46
CA VAL A 90 7.59 -8.16 -2.26
C VAL A 90 6.36 -8.08 -1.37
N ALA A 91 6.41 -8.68 -0.18
CA ALA A 91 5.33 -8.60 0.79
C ALA A 91 5.09 -7.16 1.27
N LEU A 92 6.15 -6.37 1.51
CA LEU A 92 6.04 -4.96 1.86
C LEU A 92 5.41 -4.11 0.74
N ILE A 93 5.84 -4.30 -0.50
CA ILE A 93 5.25 -3.61 -1.66
C ILE A 93 3.78 -3.98 -1.85
N ALA A 94 3.40 -5.25 -1.63
CA ALA A 94 2.01 -5.66 -1.64
C ALA A 94 1.19 -4.98 -0.52
N CYS A 95 1.78 -4.81 0.67
CA CYS A 95 1.15 -4.05 1.76
C CYS A 95 0.99 -2.58 1.38
N ALA A 96 2.02 -1.95 0.80
CA ALA A 96 1.98 -0.57 0.32
C ALA A 96 0.87 -0.36 -0.72
N ARG A 97 0.72 -1.28 -1.70
CA ARG A 97 -0.38 -1.25 -2.67
C ARG A 97 -1.75 -1.38 -1.99
N LYS A 98 -1.87 -2.24 -0.97
CA LYS A 98 -3.12 -2.39 -0.20
C LYS A 98 -3.47 -1.11 0.57
N LEU A 99 -2.48 -0.47 1.20
CA LEU A 99 -2.65 0.84 1.85
C LEU A 99 -3.13 1.90 0.87
N LEU A 100 -2.47 2.03 -0.29
CA LEU A 100 -2.84 3.01 -1.31
C LEU A 100 -4.28 2.78 -1.81
N THR A 101 -4.68 1.52 -2.00
CA THR A 101 -6.04 1.17 -2.42
C THR A 101 -7.08 1.61 -1.40
N ILE A 102 -6.81 1.38 -0.11
CA ILE A 102 -7.66 1.82 1.00
C ILE A 102 -7.74 3.35 1.06
N LEU A 103 -6.59 4.03 1.00
CA LEU A 103 -6.54 5.49 1.04
C LEU A 103 -7.30 6.11 -0.14
N ASN A 104 -7.16 5.54 -1.34
CA ASN A 104 -7.89 5.98 -2.52
C ASN A 104 -9.41 5.84 -2.33
N ALA A 105 -9.87 4.71 -1.79
CA ALA A 105 -11.29 4.51 -1.49
C ALA A 105 -11.79 5.47 -0.39
N MET A 106 -11.00 5.67 0.67
CA MET A 106 -11.34 6.59 1.75
C MET A 106 -11.51 8.04 1.26
N VAL A 107 -10.60 8.52 0.41
CA VAL A 107 -10.68 9.87 -0.15
C VAL A 107 -11.84 9.99 -1.12
N ARG A 108 -12.06 8.99 -1.99
CA ARG A 108 -13.20 8.96 -2.91
C ARG A 108 -14.54 9.03 -2.18
N ASP A 109 -14.68 8.22 -1.15
CA ASP A 109 -15.94 8.06 -0.43
C ASP A 109 -16.07 9.07 0.74
N SER A 110 -15.09 9.99 0.89
CA SER A 110 -14.97 10.92 2.04
C SER A 110 -15.12 10.25 3.41
N THR A 111 -14.68 8.99 3.51
CA THR A 111 -14.84 8.17 4.73
C THR A 111 -13.60 8.24 5.61
N ARG A 112 -13.83 8.25 6.92
CA ARG A 112 -12.76 8.09 7.91
C ARG A 112 -12.37 6.61 8.00
N TRP A 113 -11.15 6.37 8.45
CA TRP A 113 -10.67 5.00 8.70
C TRP A 113 -11.52 4.39 9.82
N LEU A 114 -12.33 3.39 9.46
CA LEU A 114 -13.03 2.55 10.43
C LEU A 114 -12.08 1.42 10.82
N ALA A 115 -11.59 1.44 12.06
CA ALA A 115 -10.88 0.29 12.59
C ALA A 115 -11.83 -0.92 12.54
N PRO A 116 -11.38 -2.10 12.08
CA PRO A 116 -12.19 -3.31 12.23
C PRO A 116 -12.52 -3.50 13.71
N ALA A 117 -13.73 -3.95 14.02
CA ALA A 117 -14.29 -4.08 15.37
C ALA A 117 -13.59 -5.11 16.30
N SER A 118 -12.30 -5.41 16.09
CA SER A 118 -11.52 -6.31 16.96
C SER A 118 -10.93 -5.65 18.21
N ASP A 119 -11.16 -4.35 18.41
CA ASP A 119 -10.63 -3.59 19.56
C ASP A 119 -11.69 -3.30 20.64
N LEU A 120 -12.79 -4.07 20.70
CA LEU A 120 -13.84 -3.97 21.73
C LEU A 120 -13.81 -5.10 22.78
N GLN A 121 -12.69 -5.81 22.95
CA GLN A 121 -12.62 -6.94 23.90
C GLN A 121 -11.63 -6.78 25.06
N HIS A 122 -11.04 -5.60 25.29
CA HIS A 122 -10.17 -5.39 26.47
C HIS A 122 -10.51 -4.06 27.16
N SER A 123 -11.66 -4.03 27.82
CA SER A 123 -11.91 -3.17 28.99
C SER A 123 -13.00 -3.84 29.83
N CYS A 124 -12.58 -4.75 30.71
CA CYS A 124 -13.21 -4.88 32.02
C CYS A 124 -12.65 -3.79 32.92
#